data_AF-A0AAE0FLA4-F1
#
_entry.id   AF-A0AAE0FLA4-F1
#
_cell.length_a   1.000
_cell.length_b   1.000
_cell.length_c   1.000
_cell.angle_alpha   90.00
_cell.angle_beta   90.00
_cell.angle_gamma   90.00
#
_symmetry.space_group_name_H-M   'P 1'
#
loop_
_entity.id
_entity.type
_entity.pdbx_description
1 polymer ?
#
loop_
_entity_poly.entity_id
_entity_poly.type
_entity_poly.pdbx_seq_one_letter_code
_entity_poly.pdbx_strand_id
1 'polypeptide(L)'
;MFNISEKKQQQKATLEIYSQKMGGGTGIKTNVHLENWAHYRETVELYFKWKKSLPKVLVWGVVVPVITYGVVVSDFHTADEDNGRPKKKFL
;
A
#
# COMPACT_ATOMS: atom_id res chain seq x y z
N MET A 1 -5.77 32.32 43.27
CA MET A 1 -4.48 32.32 42.53
C MET A 1 -4.34 30.94 41.91
N PHE A 2 -4.43 30.79 40.59
CA PHE A 2 -4.44 29.47 39.94
C PHE A 2 -3.05 28.83 40.01
N ASN A 3 -2.96 27.67 40.66
CA ASN A 3 -1.72 26.96 40.91
C ASN A 3 -1.21 26.31 39.61
N ILE A 4 -0.12 26.87 39.06
CA ILE A 4 0.47 26.46 37.76
C ILE A 4 0.93 25.00 37.78
N SER A 5 1.24 24.47 38.97
CA SER A 5 1.59 23.07 39.20
C SER A 5 0.45 22.12 38.84
N GLU A 6 -0.76 22.42 39.30
CA GLU A 6 -1.94 21.56 39.12
C GLU A 6 -2.34 21.48 37.65
N LYS A 7 -2.28 22.60 36.91
CA LYS A 7 -2.56 22.60 35.46
C LYS A 7 -1.58 21.73 34.67
N LYS A 8 -0.31 21.70 35.06
CA LYS A 8 0.69 20.82 34.41
C LYS A 8 0.42 19.34 34.70
N GLN A 9 -0.01 19.02 35.92
CA GLN A 9 -0.37 17.64 36.27
C GLN A 9 -1.64 17.18 35.55
N GLN A 10 -2.65 18.04 35.46
CA GLN A 10 -3.87 17.77 34.69
C GLN A 10 -3.55 17.53 33.22
N GLN A 11 -2.73 18.37 32.59
CA GLN A 11 -2.33 18.15 31.19
C GLN A 11 -1.59 16.84 30.96
N LYS A 12 -0.68 16.46 31.88
CA LYS A 12 0.01 15.17 31.81
C LYS A 12 -0.95 14.00 31.94
N ALA A 13 -1.88 14.05 32.91
CA ALA A 13 -2.89 13.01 33.08
C ALA A 13 -3.80 12.87 31.84
N THR A 14 -4.22 13.98 31.24
CA THR A 14 -5.03 13.96 30.01
C THR A 14 -4.26 13.36 28.83
N LEU A 15 -2.97 13.69 28.69
CA LEU A 15 -2.10 13.11 27.65
C LEU A 15 -1.90 11.59 27.85
N GLU A 16 -1.72 11.15 29.09
CA GLU A 16 -1.62 9.71 29.42
C GLU A 16 -2.91 8.97 29.11
N ILE A 17 -4.07 9.54 29.45
CA ILE A 17 -5.40 8.96 29.14
C ILE A 17 -5.61 8.87 27.61
N TYR A 18 -5.23 9.88 26.85
CA TYR A 18 -5.31 9.84 25.39
C TYR A 18 -4.37 8.80 24.79
N SER A 19 -3.14 8.68 25.30
CA SER A 19 -2.20 7.63 24.91
C SER A 19 -2.76 6.24 25.22
N GLN A 20 -3.37 6.05 26.38
CA GLN A 20 -3.97 4.78 26.81
C GLN A 20 -5.18 4.39 25.94
N LYS A 21 -6.01 5.36 25.51
CA LYS A 21 -7.14 5.13 24.59
C LYS A 21 -6.71 4.78 23.16
N MET A 22 -5.57 5.31 22.72
CA MET A 22 -5.05 5.10 21.36
C MET A 22 -4.20 3.82 21.26
N GLY A 23 -3.78 3.22 22.37
CA GLY A 23 -2.85 2.08 22.44
C GLY A 23 -3.44 0.75 22.89
N GLY A 24 -4.77 0.58 22.83
CA GLY A 24 -5.43 -0.73 22.96
C GLY A 24 -4.95 -1.61 24.12
N GLY A 25 -4.71 -1.07 25.32
CA GLY A 25 -4.37 -1.85 26.54
C GLY A 25 -3.06 -2.67 26.50
N THR A 26 -2.41 -2.78 25.35
CA THR A 26 -1.07 -3.35 25.21
C THR A 26 -0.08 -2.31 25.69
N GLY A 27 0.72 -2.60 26.72
CA GLY A 27 1.73 -1.70 27.32
C GLY A 27 2.89 -1.31 26.40
N ILE A 28 2.64 -1.16 25.10
CA ILE A 28 3.58 -0.80 24.05
C ILE A 28 3.51 0.72 23.86
N LYS A 29 4.67 1.39 23.84
CA LYS A 29 4.75 2.82 23.53
C LYS A 29 4.28 3.06 22.09
N THR A 30 3.12 3.70 21.93
CA THR A 30 2.62 4.10 20.62
C THR A 30 3.45 5.25 20.06
N ASN A 31 3.88 5.12 18.79
CA ASN A 31 4.56 6.17 18.07
C ASN A 31 3.56 6.79 17.09
N VAL A 32 3.21 8.06 17.29
CA VAL A 32 2.22 8.79 16.48
C VAL A 32 2.55 8.73 14.98
N HIS A 33 3.83 8.76 14.60
CA HIS A 33 4.22 8.67 13.20
C HIS A 33 3.99 7.27 12.62
N LEU A 34 4.21 6.22 13.42
CA LEU A 34 4.00 4.84 13.00
C LEU A 34 2.51 4.54 12.86
N GLU A 35 1.70 4.95 13.83
CA GLU A 35 0.24 4.78 13.79
C GLU A 35 -0.37 5.53 12.61
N ASN A 36 0.03 6.78 12.38
CA ASN A 36 -0.45 7.53 11.22
C ASN A 36 -0.02 6.88 9.91
N TRP A 37 1.22 6.41 9.80
CA TRP A 37 1.70 5.70 8.60
C TRP A 37 0.92 4.41 8.35
N ALA A 38 0.68 3.61 9.39
CA ALA A 38 -0.12 2.39 9.30
C ALA A 38 -1.55 2.71 8.88
N HIS A 39 -2.18 3.70 9.52
CA HIS A 39 -3.53 4.16 9.20
C HIS A 39 -3.68 4.59 7.74
N TYR A 40 -2.73 5.35 7.18
CA TYR A 40 -2.74 5.76 5.78
C TYR A 40 -2.68 4.58 4.79
N ARG A 41 -2.07 3.45 5.18
CA ARG A 41 -2.01 2.25 4.35
C ARG A 41 -3.28 1.42 4.43
N GLU A 42 -3.89 1.37 5.61
CA GLU A 42 -5.17 0.68 5.83
C GLU A 42 -6.33 1.40 5.14
N THR A 43 -6.25 2.73 5.00
CA THR A 43 -7.32 3.58 4.43
C THR A 43 -6.97 4.18 3.06
N VAL A 44 -6.16 3.47 2.27
CA VAL A 44 -5.63 3.97 1.00
C VAL A 44 -6.73 4.35 0.00
N GLU A 45 -7.90 3.71 0.11
CA GLU A 45 -9.09 3.93 -0.70
C GLU A 45 -9.68 5.33 -0.53
N LEU A 46 -9.58 5.93 0.66
CA LEU A 46 -10.07 7.29 0.93
C LEU A 46 -9.23 8.36 0.22
N TYR A 47 -7.95 8.06 -0.02
CA TYR A 47 -6.98 8.99 -0.61
C TYR A 47 -6.69 8.72 -2.09
N PHE A 48 -7.28 7.66 -2.66
CA PHE A 48 -7.03 7.25 -4.02
C PHE A 48 -7.58 8.26 -5.04
N LYS A 49 -6.78 8.58 -6.06
CA LYS A 49 -7.16 9.53 -7.14
C LYS A 49 -6.91 8.94 -8.53
N TRP A 50 -8.00 8.70 -9.27
CA TRP A 50 -7.95 8.12 -10.62
C TRP A 50 -7.05 8.89 -11.59
N LYS A 51 -7.11 10.22 -11.63
CA LYS A 51 -6.31 11.03 -12.58
C LYS A 51 -4.81 10.71 -12.55
N LYS A 52 -4.24 10.47 -11.36
CA LYS A 52 -2.80 10.18 -11.19
C LYS A 52 -2.47 8.69 -11.25
N SER A 53 -3.43 7.83 -10.92
CA SER A 53 -3.24 6.38 -10.87
C SER A 53 -3.55 5.69 -12.21
N LEU A 54 -4.39 6.28 -13.05
CA LEU A 54 -4.85 5.69 -14.31
C LEU A 54 -3.69 5.31 -15.26
N PRO A 55 -2.66 6.15 -15.49
CA PRO A 55 -1.53 5.76 -16.32
C PRO A 55 -0.79 4.53 -15.77
N LYS A 56 -0.64 4.44 -14.44
CA LYS A 56 0.04 3.30 -13.81
C LYS A 56 -0.78 2.02 -13.93
N VAL A 57 -2.10 2.12 -13.72
CA VAL A 57 -3.02 0.99 -13.89
C VAL A 57 -3.01 0.50 -15.34
N LEU A 58 -3.01 1.40 -16.32
CA LEU A 58 -2.94 1.00 -17.73
C LEU A 58 -1.61 0.34 -18.09
N VAL A 59 -0.49 0.91 -17.65
CA VAL A 59 0.83 0.33 -17.93
C VAL A 59 0.96 -1.05 -17.29
N TRP A 60 0.71 -1.16 -15.98
CA TRP A 60 0.94 -2.40 -15.25
C TRP A 60 -0.19 -3.43 -15.40
N GLY A 61 -1.42 -2.99 -15.60
CA GLY A 61 -2.59 -3.85 -15.73
C GLY A 61 -2.87 -4.31 -17.16
N VAL A 62 -2.40 -3.59 -18.18
CA VAL A 62 -2.68 -3.90 -19.59
C VAL A 62 -1.41 -4.03 -20.41
N VAL A 63 -0.59 -2.99 -20.47
CA VAL A 63 0.56 -2.94 -21.37
C VAL A 63 1.57 -4.05 -21.05
N VAL A 64 1.94 -4.19 -19.77
CA VAL A 64 2.91 -5.19 -19.33
C VAL A 64 2.42 -6.61 -19.65
N PRO A 65 1.21 -7.05 -19.25
CA PRO A 65 0.71 -8.39 -19.59
C PRO A 65 0.66 -8.68 -21.09
N VAL A 66 0.22 -7.71 -21.90
CA VAL A 66 0.11 -7.89 -23.37
C VAL A 66 1.49 -8.07 -24.00
N ILE A 67 2.46 -7.25 -23.60
CA ILE A 67 3.84 -7.37 -24.10
C ILE A 67 4.45 -8.69 -23.66
N THR A 68 4.34 -9.04 -22.38
CA THR A 68 4.87 -10.31 -21.85
C THR A 68 4.28 -11.50 -22.61
N TYR A 69 2.96 -11.50 -22.85
CA TYR A 69 2.31 -12.53 -23.64
C TYR A 69 2.89 -12.62 -25.05
N GLY A 70 3.01 -11.49 -25.75
CA GLY A 70 3.55 -11.44 -27.11
C GLY A 70 4.98 -11.97 -27.20
N VAL A 71 5.85 -11.58 -26.26
CA VAL A 71 7.25 -12.06 -26.21
C VAL A 71 7.29 -13.57 -25.99
N VAL A 72 6.57 -14.06 -24.98
CA VAL A 72 6.57 -15.48 -24.64
C VAL A 72 6.02 -16.33 -25.79
N VAL A 73 4.92 -15.90 -26.43
CA VAL A 73 4.36 -16.61 -27.59
C VAL A 73 5.32 -16.60 -28.77
N SER A 74 6.00 -15.48 -29.03
CA SER A 74 7.01 -15.39 -30.08
C SER A 74 8.15 -16.39 -29.83
N ASP A 75 8.66 -16.46 -28.60
CA ASP A 75 9.74 -17.40 -28.24
C ASP A 75 9.30 -18.86 -28.47
N PHE A 76 8.08 -19.21 -28.09
CA PHE A 76 7.53 -20.54 -28.34
C PHE A 76 7.35 -20.84 -29.84
N HIS A 77 6.92 -19.86 -30.63
CA HIS A 77 6.78 -20.02 -32.07
C HIS A 77 8.12 -20.20 -32.77
N THR A 78 9.15 -19.45 -32.38
CA THR A 78 10.51 -19.62 -32.90
C THR A 78 11.05 -21.00 -32.53
N ALA A 79 10.87 -21.45 -31.28
CA ALA A 79 11.29 -22.79 -30.87
C ALA A 79 10.53 -23.90 -31.63
N ASP A 80 9.24 -23.73 -31.92
CA ASP A 80 8.48 -24.70 -32.73
C ASP A 80 8.95 -24.70 -34.20
N GLU A 81 9.23 -23.54 -34.79
CA GLU A 81 9.80 -23.42 -36.15
C GLU A 81 11.15 -24.14 -36.28
N ASP A 82 12.06 -23.93 -35.32
CA ASP A 82 13.37 -24.59 -35.28
C ASP A 82 13.26 -26.12 -35.18
N ASN A 83 12.18 -26.61 -34.58
CA ASN A 83 11.88 -28.05 -34.45
C ASN A 83 10.99 -28.59 -35.57
N GLY A 84 10.68 -27.80 -36.60
CA GLY A 84 9.81 -28.21 -37.71
C GLY A 84 8.35 -28.45 -37.33
N ARG A 85 7.89 -27.88 -36.22
CA ARG A 85 6.52 -27.99 -35.71
C ARG A 85 5.69 -26.77 -36.14
N PRO A 86 4.38 -26.93 -36.39
CA PRO A 86 3.52 -25.81 -36.73
C PRO A 86 3.27 -24.92 -35.50
N LYS A 87 3.20 -23.60 -35.72
CA LYS A 87 2.86 -22.62 -34.68
C LYS A 87 1.52 -22.93 -34.04
N LYS A 88 1.47 -22.87 -32.71
CA LYS A 88 0.25 -23.09 -31.93
C LYS A 88 -0.38 -21.77 -31.51
N LYS A 89 -1.70 -21.68 -31.58
CA LYS A 89 -2.43 -20.57 -30.96
C LYS A 89 -2.47 -20.79 -29.45
N PHE A 90 -1.57 -20.10 -28.75
CA PHE A 90 -1.79 -19.79 -27.35
C PHE A 90 -2.89 -18.70 -27.33
N LEU A 91 -3.84 -18.76 -26.39
CA LEU A 91 -5.00 -17.86 -26.20
C LEU A 91 -5.61 -17.20 -27.46
#